data_AF-A0A534WQY2-F1
#
_entry.id   AF-A0A534WQY2-F1
#
_cell.length_a   1.000
_cell.length_b   1.000
_cell.length_c   1.000
_cell.angle_alpha   90.00
_cell.angle_beta   90.00
_cell.angle_gamma   90.00
#
_symmetry.space_group_name_H-M   'P 1'
#
loop_
_entity.id
_entity.type
_entity.pdbx_description
1 polymer ?
#
loop_
_entity_poly.entity_id
_entity_poly.type
_entity_poly.pdbx_seq_one_letter_code
_entity_poly.pdbx_strand_id
1 'polypeptide(L)'
;MRGSLAIEAARPQWLAGLRAATAMTVPLIVGWVARRPELIWAGLGGWLTMLSDPGGPYPTRASAMGTFALMGAAATLAGGLAGLTPWAAIPALFAFAMICSLIRVHGDTAATIGVLALTMFCITEGSPAHLADSLVRAGMFVAGSLFAILLAVGVWPFRPYHPVRAAVAASWMAVGDLAAAAAKVASSPADAAEWESLVPLRRRARDALEDAREALAVARAGRHGETGRGLQLLVLYEILELLLGDLAALLEALRARAERHEPLPPRAGEALMEISRALEAIAEALVDEGSDALVAPRLEASSDPAVLFSRIESEIRQAVESVQALRSGGTGPSPSGALAFPEGAPSLRDAFAKASTELRHALRVALVATLAQFLATALRLERSYWVTVTVVLVLQPHAIATVRRALQRAGGTVIGGLIAALIARHVREPLVLGAVLF
;
A
#
# COMPACT_ATOMS: atom_id res chain seq x y z
N MET A 1 29.10 -1.96 2.43
CA MET A 1 28.47 -3.24 2.04
C MET A 1 27.77 -4.01 3.19
N ARG A 2 27.62 -3.45 4.41
CA ARG A 2 26.97 -4.14 5.56
C ARG A 2 25.52 -3.71 5.85
N GLY A 3 24.94 -2.76 5.10
CA GLY A 3 23.58 -2.23 5.36
C GLY A 3 22.43 -2.86 4.55
N SER A 4 22.70 -3.64 3.50
CA SER A 4 21.65 -4.12 2.57
C SER A 4 20.96 -5.42 2.98
N LEU A 5 21.23 -5.92 4.20
CA LEU A 5 20.65 -7.16 4.74
C LEU A 5 19.83 -6.91 6.01
N ALA A 6 19.56 -5.65 6.38
CA ALA A 6 18.58 -5.35 7.41
C ALA A 6 17.22 -5.85 6.93
N ILE A 7 16.78 -6.99 7.47
CA ILE A 7 15.40 -7.43 7.39
C ILE A 7 14.66 -6.47 8.32
N GLU A 8 14.22 -5.33 7.79
CA GLU A 8 13.24 -4.49 8.48
C GLU A 8 12.05 -5.38 8.81
N ALA A 9 11.82 -5.60 10.10
CA ALA A 9 10.70 -6.37 10.60
C ALA A 9 9.43 -5.55 10.34
N ALA A 10 8.89 -5.66 9.14
CA ALA A 10 7.60 -5.09 8.79
C ALA A 10 6.55 -5.58 9.80
N ARG A 11 5.81 -4.66 10.41
CA ARG A 11 4.78 -5.00 11.40
C ARG A 11 3.81 -6.04 10.80
N PRO A 12 3.58 -7.19 11.46
CA PRO A 12 2.75 -8.26 10.91
C PRO A 12 1.32 -7.77 10.70
N GLN A 13 0.83 -7.90 9.47
CA GLN A 13 -0.52 -7.49 9.07
C GLN A 13 -1.53 -8.61 9.39
N TRP A 14 -1.73 -8.90 10.67
CA TRP A 14 -2.58 -9.99 11.17
C TRP A 14 -3.97 -10.02 10.53
N LEU A 15 -4.59 -8.84 10.36
CA LEU A 15 -5.91 -8.72 9.77
C LEU A 15 -5.94 -9.07 8.27
N ALA A 16 -4.88 -8.76 7.53
CA ALA A 16 -4.77 -9.17 6.13
C ALA A 16 -4.57 -10.69 6.02
N GLY A 17 -3.74 -11.27 6.90
CA GLY A 17 -3.55 -12.71 7.03
C GLY A 17 -4.86 -13.43 7.33
N LEU A 18 -5.61 -12.98 8.35
CA LEU A 18 -6.89 -13.57 8.75
C LEU A 18 -7.92 -13.56 7.61
N ARG A 19 -7.98 -12.47 6.84
CA ARG A 19 -8.89 -12.36 5.70
C ARG A 19 -8.51 -13.33 4.58
N ALA A 20 -7.23 -13.46 4.26
CA ALA A 20 -6.74 -14.43 3.27
C ALA A 20 -6.99 -15.88 3.73
N ALA A 21 -6.75 -16.17 5.01
CA ALA A 21 -7.04 -17.46 5.62
C ALA A 21 -8.54 -17.80 5.56
N THR A 22 -9.41 -16.83 5.86
CA THR A 22 -10.87 -17.00 5.78
C THR A 22 -11.33 -17.25 4.35
N ALA A 23 -10.80 -16.49 3.38
CA ALA A 23 -11.13 -16.65 1.95
C ALA A 23 -10.75 -18.03 1.41
N MET A 24 -9.68 -18.64 1.94
CA MET A 24 -9.24 -20.00 1.58
C MET A 24 -10.03 -21.08 2.35
N THR A 25 -10.16 -20.93 3.67
CA THR A 25 -10.63 -21.98 4.57
C THR A 25 -12.13 -22.22 4.46
N VAL A 26 -12.94 -21.17 4.27
CA VAL A 26 -14.41 -21.31 4.20
C VAL A 26 -14.83 -22.19 3.01
N PRO A 27 -14.38 -21.95 1.75
CA PRO A 27 -14.69 -22.85 0.65
C PRO A 27 -14.22 -24.29 0.87
N LEU A 28 -13.07 -24.49 1.53
CA LEU A 28 -12.53 -25.83 1.82
C LEU A 28 -13.38 -26.59 2.85
N ILE A 29 -13.82 -25.93 3.93
CA ILE A 29 -14.72 -26.53 4.91
C ILE A 29 -16.05 -26.90 4.24
N VAL A 30 -16.62 -25.98 3.45
CA VAL A 30 -17.86 -26.24 2.71
C VAL A 30 -17.67 -27.41 1.74
N GLY A 31 -16.54 -27.48 1.03
CA GLY A 31 -16.18 -28.58 0.15
C GLY A 31 -16.07 -29.92 0.85
N TRP A 32 -15.48 -29.94 2.04
CA TRP A 32 -15.36 -31.14 2.86
C TRP A 32 -16.74 -31.62 3.37
N VAL A 33 -17.56 -30.72 3.91
CA VAL A 33 -18.91 -31.06 4.43
C VAL A 33 -19.84 -31.50 3.29
N ALA A 34 -19.85 -30.77 2.18
CA ALA A 34 -20.70 -31.06 1.02
C ALA A 34 -20.19 -32.23 0.16
N ARG A 35 -19.02 -32.81 0.49
CA ARG A 35 -18.29 -33.81 -0.32
C ARG A 35 -18.10 -33.38 -1.77
N ARG A 36 -17.80 -32.10 -1.99
CA ARG A 36 -17.53 -31.48 -3.29
C ARG A 36 -16.06 -31.09 -3.37
N PRO A 37 -15.16 -31.98 -3.83
CA PRO A 37 -13.72 -31.69 -3.88
C PRO A 37 -13.37 -30.56 -4.85
N GLU A 38 -14.25 -30.23 -5.79
CA GLU A 38 -14.12 -29.12 -6.73
C GLU A 38 -14.03 -27.74 -6.05
N LEU A 39 -14.50 -27.61 -4.81
CA LEU A 39 -14.44 -26.35 -4.06
C LEU A 39 -13.01 -25.94 -3.64
N ILE A 40 -12.01 -26.79 -3.85
CA ILE A 40 -10.59 -26.40 -3.75
C ILE A 40 -10.28 -25.25 -4.72
N TRP A 41 -10.89 -25.23 -5.90
CA TRP A 41 -10.71 -24.16 -6.89
C TRP A 41 -11.30 -22.83 -6.42
N ALA A 42 -12.40 -22.88 -5.66
CA ALA A 42 -12.96 -21.70 -5.00
C ALA A 42 -12.04 -21.20 -3.87
N GLY A 43 -11.45 -22.08 -3.08
CA GLY A 43 -10.43 -21.70 -2.08
C GLY A 43 -9.22 -21.00 -2.73
N LEU A 44 -8.68 -21.59 -3.80
CA LEU A 44 -7.57 -21.00 -4.56
C LEU A 44 -7.94 -19.63 -5.16
N GLY A 45 -9.14 -19.50 -5.72
CA GLY A 45 -9.66 -18.23 -6.22
C GLY A 45 -9.74 -17.19 -5.12
N GLY A 46 -10.33 -17.53 -3.97
CA GLY A 46 -10.42 -16.63 -2.83
C GLY A 46 -9.04 -16.19 -2.32
N TRP A 47 -8.12 -17.13 -2.11
CA TRP A 47 -6.78 -16.85 -1.61
C TRP A 47 -5.97 -15.93 -2.55
N LEU A 48 -5.90 -16.27 -3.84
CA LEU A 48 -5.13 -15.48 -4.80
C LEU A 48 -5.78 -14.11 -5.06
N THR A 49 -7.11 -14.00 -5.01
CA THR A 49 -7.80 -12.71 -5.11
C THR A 49 -7.51 -11.81 -3.91
N MET A 50 -7.32 -12.38 -2.71
CA MET A 50 -6.88 -11.59 -1.55
C MET A 50 -5.43 -11.11 -1.67
N LEU A 51 -4.56 -11.85 -2.37
CA LEU A 51 -3.20 -11.42 -2.68
C LEU A 51 -3.14 -10.34 -3.77
N SER A 52 -4.17 -10.24 -4.62
CA SER A 52 -4.27 -9.21 -5.65
C SER A 52 -4.88 -7.90 -5.15
N ASP A 53 -5.34 -7.85 -3.90
CA ASP A 53 -5.91 -6.64 -3.28
C ASP A 53 -4.82 -5.56 -3.10
N PRO A 54 -4.86 -4.45 -3.86
CA PRO A 54 -3.88 -3.37 -3.74
C PRO A 54 -4.06 -2.54 -2.44
N GLY A 55 -5.16 -2.76 -1.70
CA GLY A 55 -5.59 -1.88 -0.63
C GLY A 55 -6.18 -0.56 -1.16
N GLY A 56 -6.41 0.39 -0.25
CA GLY A 56 -6.97 1.70 -0.61
C GLY A 56 -8.50 1.73 -0.73
N PRO A 57 -9.08 2.71 -1.45
CA PRO A 57 -10.53 2.90 -1.54
C PRO A 57 -11.28 1.65 -2.03
N TYR A 58 -12.52 1.46 -1.58
CA TYR A 58 -13.35 0.32 -1.99
C TYR A 58 -13.49 0.13 -3.52
N PRO A 59 -13.73 1.18 -4.35
CA PRO A 59 -13.88 0.97 -5.78
C PRO A 59 -12.60 0.49 -6.46
N THR A 60 -11.43 0.96 -6.03
CA THR A 60 -10.13 0.53 -6.59
C THR A 60 -9.79 -0.91 -6.20
N ARG A 61 -10.16 -1.34 -4.98
CA ARG A 61 -10.00 -2.73 -4.54
C ARG A 61 -10.92 -3.65 -5.33
N ALA A 62 -12.20 -3.30 -5.44
CA ALA A 62 -13.18 -4.08 -6.18
C ALA A 62 -12.81 -4.22 -7.67
N SER A 63 -12.34 -3.14 -8.31
CA SER A 63 -11.94 -3.19 -9.72
C SER A 63 -10.67 -4.03 -9.94
N ALA A 64 -9.65 -3.88 -9.10
CA ALA A 64 -8.41 -4.66 -9.21
C ALA A 64 -8.65 -6.16 -8.94
N MET A 65 -9.34 -6.49 -7.85
CA MET A 65 -9.69 -7.87 -7.49
C MET A 65 -10.63 -8.50 -8.53
N GLY A 66 -11.57 -7.73 -9.07
CA GLY A 66 -12.46 -8.16 -10.16
C GLY A 66 -11.72 -8.41 -11.46
N THR A 67 -10.75 -7.55 -11.80
CA THR A 67 -9.87 -7.75 -12.98
C THR A 67 -9.06 -9.03 -12.83
N PHE A 68 -8.50 -9.26 -11.63
CA PHE A 68 -7.83 -10.52 -11.33
C PHE A 68 -8.76 -11.73 -11.41
N ALA A 69 -9.99 -11.64 -10.90
CA ALA A 69 -10.96 -12.74 -10.96
C ALA A 69 -11.21 -13.18 -12.42
N LEU A 70 -11.40 -12.22 -13.33
CA LEU A 70 -11.60 -12.49 -14.76
C LEU A 70 -10.33 -13.05 -15.42
N MET A 71 -9.18 -12.43 -15.17
CA MET A 71 -7.90 -12.90 -15.72
C MET A 71 -7.51 -14.28 -15.21
N GLY A 72 -7.71 -14.56 -13.92
CA GLY A 72 -7.46 -15.84 -13.30
C GLY A 72 -8.42 -16.93 -13.78
N ALA A 73 -9.68 -16.60 -14.07
CA ALA A 73 -10.62 -17.52 -14.70
C ALA A 73 -10.19 -17.87 -16.14
N ALA A 74 -9.76 -16.88 -16.92
CA ALA A 74 -9.21 -17.08 -18.26
C ALA A 74 -7.92 -17.93 -18.21
N ALA A 75 -7.03 -17.65 -17.25
CA ALA A 75 -5.83 -18.45 -16.99
C ALA A 75 -6.18 -19.90 -16.65
N THR A 76 -7.22 -20.09 -15.85
CA THR A 76 -7.68 -21.42 -15.41
C THR A 76 -8.15 -22.26 -16.59
N LEU A 77 -8.99 -21.66 -17.44
CA LEU A 77 -9.50 -22.30 -18.66
C LEU A 77 -8.37 -22.58 -19.66
N ALA A 78 -7.54 -21.58 -19.94
CA ALA A 78 -6.46 -21.70 -20.91
C ALA A 78 -5.40 -22.74 -20.48
N GLY A 79 -4.99 -22.72 -19.21
CA GLY A 79 -4.02 -23.68 -18.68
C GLY A 79 -4.57 -25.12 -18.70
N GLY A 80 -5.80 -25.32 -18.26
CA GLY A 80 -6.44 -26.65 -18.26
C GLY A 80 -6.50 -27.29 -19.64
N LEU A 81 -6.82 -26.50 -20.67
CA LEU A 81 -6.84 -26.94 -22.08
C LEU A 81 -5.43 -27.12 -22.66
N ALA A 82 -4.51 -26.19 -22.39
CA ALA A 82 -3.15 -26.25 -22.89
C ALA A 82 -2.39 -27.47 -22.35
N GLY A 83 -2.66 -27.86 -21.09
CA GLY A 83 -2.08 -29.04 -20.46
C GLY A 83 -2.46 -30.38 -21.10
N LEU A 84 -3.49 -30.42 -21.96
CA LEU A 84 -3.93 -31.66 -22.63
C LEU A 84 -2.87 -32.20 -23.60
N THR A 85 -2.01 -31.34 -24.16
CA THR A 85 -0.92 -31.77 -25.04
C THR A 85 0.36 -31.01 -24.73
N PRO A 86 1.52 -31.70 -24.57
CA PRO A 86 2.79 -31.03 -24.29
C PRO A 86 3.19 -29.99 -25.33
N TRP A 87 2.81 -30.22 -26.59
CA TRP A 87 3.10 -29.33 -27.71
C TRP A 87 2.26 -28.04 -27.69
N ALA A 88 1.07 -28.06 -27.09
CA ALA A 88 0.28 -26.83 -26.89
C ALA A 88 0.69 -26.11 -25.60
N ALA A 89 1.09 -26.85 -24.57
CA ALA A 89 1.47 -26.32 -23.26
C ALA A 89 2.63 -25.30 -23.34
N ILE A 90 3.71 -25.63 -24.05
CA ILE A 90 4.90 -24.76 -24.17
C ILE A 90 4.59 -23.42 -24.85
N PRO A 91 4.02 -23.37 -26.08
CA PRO A 91 3.71 -22.09 -26.73
C PRO A 91 2.62 -21.31 -25.99
N ALA A 92 1.65 -22.00 -25.37
CA ALA A 92 0.63 -21.34 -24.56
C ALA A 92 1.24 -20.66 -23.32
N LEU A 93 2.13 -21.35 -22.59
CA LEU A 93 2.85 -20.78 -21.45
C LEU A 93 3.69 -19.58 -21.86
N PHE A 94 4.42 -19.67 -22.98
CA PHE A 94 5.20 -18.55 -23.52
C PHE A 94 4.31 -17.32 -23.78
N ALA A 95 3.22 -17.50 -24.53
CA ALA A 95 2.31 -16.43 -24.88
C ALA A 95 1.63 -15.83 -23.65
N PHE A 96 1.17 -16.67 -22.73
CA PHE A 96 0.48 -16.23 -21.52
C PHE A 96 1.44 -15.49 -20.56
N ALA A 97 2.67 -15.97 -20.42
CA ALA A 97 3.72 -15.31 -19.64
C ALA A 97 4.10 -13.95 -20.23
N MET A 98 4.23 -13.85 -21.56
CA MET A 98 4.45 -12.57 -22.26
C MET A 98 3.32 -11.58 -21.97
N ILE A 99 2.07 -11.99 -22.18
CA ILE A 99 0.89 -11.14 -21.96
C ILE A 99 0.82 -10.67 -20.50
N CYS A 100 0.92 -11.59 -19.55
CA CYS A 100 0.86 -11.27 -18.13
C CYS A 100 1.99 -10.35 -17.67
N SER A 101 3.20 -10.53 -18.23
CA SER A 101 4.33 -9.66 -17.88
C SER A 101 4.27 -8.29 -18.55
N LEU A 102 3.65 -8.15 -19.73
CA LEU A 102 3.46 -6.85 -20.39
C LEU A 102 2.35 -6.01 -19.73
N ILE A 103 1.39 -6.65 -19.06
CA ILE A 103 0.33 -5.93 -18.32
C ILE A 103 0.92 -5.01 -17.23
N ARG A 104 2.13 -5.32 -16.71
CA ARG A 104 2.90 -4.47 -15.77
C ARG A 104 3.05 -3.01 -16.23
N VAL A 105 3.00 -2.73 -17.53
CA VAL A 105 3.07 -1.37 -18.09
C VAL A 105 1.99 -0.44 -17.51
N HIS A 106 0.85 -1.00 -17.08
CA HIS A 106 -0.25 -0.25 -16.46
C HIS A 106 -0.05 0.00 -14.94
N GLY A 107 1.11 -0.34 -14.38
CA GLY A 107 1.47 -0.15 -12.98
C GLY A 107 1.63 -1.46 -12.20
N ASP A 108 2.02 -1.33 -10.93
CA ASP A 108 2.39 -2.48 -10.09
C ASP A 108 1.21 -3.34 -9.65
N THR A 109 0.02 -2.76 -9.48
CA THR A 109 -1.22 -3.53 -9.26
C THR A 109 -1.44 -4.47 -10.44
N ALA A 110 -1.32 -3.95 -11.67
CA ALA A 110 -1.44 -4.74 -12.89
C ALA A 110 -0.35 -5.82 -12.99
N ALA A 111 0.88 -5.51 -12.55
CA ALA A 111 1.96 -6.49 -12.47
C ALA A 111 1.66 -7.64 -11.50
N THR A 112 1.11 -7.32 -10.32
CA THR A 112 0.74 -8.31 -9.30
C THR A 112 -0.38 -9.21 -9.81
N ILE A 113 -1.41 -8.62 -10.43
CA ILE A 113 -2.50 -9.34 -11.10
C ILE A 113 -1.92 -10.29 -12.18
N GLY A 114 -1.00 -9.80 -13.01
CA GLY A 114 -0.35 -10.60 -14.05
C GLY A 114 0.42 -11.80 -13.50
N VAL A 115 1.23 -11.61 -12.45
CA VAL A 115 1.99 -12.69 -11.82
C VAL A 115 1.07 -13.74 -11.19
N LEU A 116 0.01 -13.31 -10.50
CA LEU A 116 -0.96 -14.23 -9.89
C LEU A 116 -1.78 -14.98 -10.95
N ALA A 117 -2.17 -14.33 -12.06
CA ALA A 117 -2.85 -14.97 -13.17
C ALA A 117 -1.94 -15.99 -13.87
N LEU A 118 -0.67 -15.66 -14.10
CA LEU A 118 0.33 -16.59 -14.63
C LEU A 118 0.58 -17.77 -13.69
N THR A 119 0.57 -17.53 -12.39
CA THR A 119 0.64 -18.60 -11.38
C THR A 119 -0.54 -19.55 -11.51
N MET A 120 -1.75 -19.02 -11.68
CA MET A 120 -2.95 -19.84 -11.88
C MET A 120 -2.88 -20.67 -13.17
N PHE A 121 -2.41 -20.07 -14.26
CA PHE A 121 -2.17 -20.78 -15.53
C PHE A 121 -1.23 -21.98 -15.33
N CYS A 122 -0.10 -21.78 -14.64
CA CYS A 122 0.86 -22.86 -14.38
C CYS A 122 0.25 -24.00 -13.55
N ILE A 123 -0.57 -23.67 -12.54
CA ILE A 123 -1.24 -24.67 -11.69
C ILE A 123 -2.23 -25.50 -12.51
N THR A 124 -3.00 -24.88 -13.39
CA THR A 124 -4.04 -25.57 -14.17
C THR A 124 -3.47 -26.32 -15.37
N GLU A 125 -2.40 -25.81 -15.98
CA GLU A 125 -1.59 -26.55 -16.96
C GLU A 125 -1.01 -27.84 -16.37
N GLY A 126 -0.54 -27.79 -15.12
CA GLY A 126 -0.06 -28.97 -14.39
C GLY A 126 -1.13 -29.98 -14.00
N SER A 127 -2.42 -29.64 -14.16
CA SER A 127 -3.57 -30.50 -13.86
C SER A 127 -4.56 -30.49 -15.05
N PRO A 128 -4.21 -31.12 -16.18
CA PRO A 128 -4.97 -31.02 -17.42
C PRO A 128 -6.45 -31.39 -17.26
N ALA A 129 -7.31 -30.72 -18.01
CA ALA A 129 -8.75 -30.95 -17.95
C ALA A 129 -9.42 -30.64 -19.29
N HIS A 130 -10.47 -31.39 -19.63
CA HIS A 130 -11.28 -31.09 -20.80
C HIS A 130 -12.11 -29.81 -20.58
N LEU A 131 -12.76 -29.34 -21.65
CA LEU A 131 -13.46 -28.05 -21.65
C LEU A 131 -14.51 -27.94 -20.54
N ALA A 132 -15.37 -28.95 -20.37
CA ALA A 132 -16.42 -28.95 -19.36
C ALA A 132 -15.85 -28.79 -17.94
N ASP A 133 -14.85 -29.60 -17.59
CA ASP A 133 -14.21 -29.55 -16.28
C ASP A 133 -13.46 -28.24 -16.07
N SER A 134 -12.79 -27.73 -17.10
CA SER A 134 -12.08 -26.44 -17.03
C SER A 134 -13.02 -25.27 -16.81
N LEU A 135 -14.23 -25.32 -17.40
CA LEU A 135 -15.29 -24.33 -17.16
C LEU A 135 -15.82 -24.41 -15.72
N VAL A 136 -16.01 -25.62 -15.18
CA VAL A 136 -16.41 -25.80 -13.78
C VAL A 136 -15.34 -25.23 -12.84
N ARG A 137 -14.05 -25.53 -13.09
CA ARG A 137 -12.93 -24.98 -12.30
C ARG A 137 -12.87 -23.46 -12.36
N ALA A 138 -13.02 -22.87 -13.55
CA ALA A 138 -13.05 -21.43 -13.72
C ALA A 138 -14.26 -20.80 -13.01
N GLY A 139 -15.44 -21.43 -13.07
CA GLY A 139 -16.63 -20.99 -12.35
C GLY A 139 -16.45 -21.03 -10.82
N MET A 140 -15.87 -22.11 -10.29
CA MET A 140 -15.55 -22.22 -8.86
C MET A 140 -14.50 -21.19 -8.44
N PHE A 141 -13.47 -20.98 -9.25
CA PHE A 141 -12.47 -19.93 -9.03
C PHE A 141 -13.12 -18.56 -8.92
N VAL A 142 -13.98 -18.20 -9.88
CA VAL A 142 -14.73 -16.92 -9.86
C VAL A 142 -15.62 -16.81 -8.63
N ALA A 143 -16.33 -17.87 -8.25
CA ALA A 143 -17.16 -17.86 -7.04
C ALA A 143 -16.33 -17.59 -5.77
N GLY A 144 -15.15 -18.22 -5.66
CA GLY A 144 -14.18 -17.95 -4.61
C GLY A 144 -13.65 -16.52 -4.61
N SER A 145 -13.32 -15.98 -5.80
CA SER A 145 -12.88 -14.59 -5.97
C SER A 145 -13.97 -13.59 -5.58
N LEU A 146 -15.23 -13.84 -5.95
CA LEU A 146 -16.37 -13.02 -5.55
C LEU A 146 -16.57 -13.03 -4.03
N PHE A 147 -16.43 -14.20 -3.40
CA PHE A 147 -16.46 -14.31 -1.94
C PHE A 147 -15.33 -13.49 -1.29
N ALA A 148 -14.11 -13.56 -1.82
CA ALA A 148 -13.00 -12.73 -1.36
C ALA A 148 -13.27 -11.23 -1.52
N ILE A 149 -13.86 -10.80 -2.65
CA ILE A 149 -14.26 -9.40 -2.88
C ILE A 149 -15.32 -8.97 -1.87
N LEU A 150 -16.31 -9.82 -1.59
CA LEU A 150 -17.34 -9.55 -0.57
C LEU A 150 -16.74 -9.42 0.84
N LEU A 151 -15.79 -10.30 1.20
CA LEU A 151 -15.08 -10.19 2.47
C LEU A 151 -14.25 -8.90 2.54
N ALA A 152 -13.56 -8.58 1.45
CA ALA A 152 -12.68 -7.43 1.33
C ALA A 152 -13.44 -6.10 1.39
N VAL A 153 -14.59 -5.99 0.74
CA VAL A 153 -15.36 -4.75 0.59
C VAL A 153 -16.51 -4.65 1.59
N GLY A 154 -17.24 -5.74 1.84
CA GLY A 154 -18.49 -5.74 2.59
C GLY A 154 -18.35 -6.13 4.07
N VAL A 155 -17.65 -7.22 4.38
CA VAL A 155 -17.64 -7.77 5.76
C VAL A 155 -16.61 -7.09 6.66
N TRP A 156 -15.49 -6.65 6.08
CA TRP A 156 -14.41 -6.02 6.85
C TRP A 156 -14.11 -4.62 6.33
N PRO A 157 -14.83 -3.58 6.78
CA PRO A 157 -14.56 -2.21 6.38
C PRO A 157 -13.23 -1.74 6.96
N PHE A 158 -12.13 -2.07 6.27
CA PHE A 158 -10.79 -1.60 6.60
C PHE A 158 -10.69 -0.16 6.10
N ARG A 159 -10.60 0.83 7.01
CA ARG A 159 -10.29 2.22 6.65
C ARG A 159 -8.77 2.34 6.41
N PRO A 160 -8.25 2.17 5.19
CA PRO A 160 -6.83 1.90 4.97
C PRO A 160 -5.94 3.12 5.19
N TYR A 161 -6.54 4.31 5.25
CA TYR A 161 -5.85 5.56 5.55
C TYR A 161 -6.07 6.03 6.97
N HIS A 162 -6.95 5.42 7.77
CA HIS A 162 -7.21 5.88 9.13
C HIS A 162 -5.95 5.93 10.02
N PRO A 163 -5.06 4.92 10.05
CA PRO A 163 -3.87 5.02 10.90
C PRO A 163 -2.91 6.11 10.43
N VAL A 164 -2.77 6.32 9.12
CA VAL A 164 -1.91 7.37 8.55
C VAL A 164 -2.53 8.75 8.75
N ARG A 165 -3.83 8.90 8.49
CA ARG A 165 -4.60 10.12 8.74
C ARG A 165 -4.58 10.49 10.23
N ALA A 166 -4.70 9.51 11.13
CA ALA A 166 -4.63 9.73 12.57
C ALA A 166 -3.22 10.16 13.00
N ALA A 167 -2.16 9.56 12.44
CA ALA A 167 -0.78 9.97 12.73
C ALA A 167 -0.48 11.39 12.23
N VAL A 168 -0.88 11.72 11.00
CA VAL A 168 -0.76 13.08 10.45
C VAL A 168 -1.63 14.05 11.27
N ALA A 169 -2.89 13.73 11.58
CA ALA A 169 -3.73 14.58 12.42
C ALA A 169 -3.10 14.83 13.80
N ALA A 170 -2.51 13.81 14.42
CA ALA A 170 -1.84 13.94 15.71
C ALA A 170 -0.64 14.89 15.66
N SER A 171 0.11 14.93 14.55
CA SER A 171 1.19 15.92 14.39
C SER A 171 0.65 17.34 14.22
N TRP A 172 -0.42 17.53 13.45
CA TRP A 172 -1.09 18.85 13.33
C TRP A 172 -1.61 19.34 14.69
N MET A 173 -2.24 18.46 15.49
CA MET A 173 -2.66 18.82 16.86
C MET A 173 -1.47 19.20 17.75
N ALA A 174 -0.37 18.46 17.71
CA ALA A 174 0.79 18.73 18.56
C ALA A 174 1.46 20.09 18.26
N VAL A 175 1.45 20.52 16.99
CA VAL A 175 1.91 21.86 16.60
C VAL A 175 0.88 22.93 17.02
N GLY A 176 -0.42 22.63 16.95
CA GLY A 176 -1.49 23.46 17.51
C GLY A 176 -1.31 23.71 19.00
N ASP A 177 -1.12 22.65 19.79
CA ASP A 177 -0.87 22.72 21.24
C ASP A 177 0.32 23.65 21.58
N LEU A 178 1.38 23.59 20.76
CA LEU A 178 2.54 24.48 20.90
C LEU A 178 2.16 25.95 20.63
N ALA A 179 1.39 26.23 19.58
CA ALA A 179 0.90 27.57 19.26
C ALA A 179 -0.04 28.13 20.34
N ALA A 180 -0.97 27.31 20.86
CA ALA A 180 -1.84 27.68 21.99
C ALA A 180 -1.04 27.99 23.26
N ALA A 181 -0.03 27.19 23.58
CA ALA A 181 0.84 27.46 24.72
C ALA A 181 1.63 28.75 24.52
N ALA A 182 2.19 28.96 23.33
CA ALA A 182 2.91 30.18 23.00
C ALA A 182 2.03 31.44 23.06
N ALA A 183 0.77 31.35 22.67
CA ALA A 183 -0.19 32.45 22.81
C ALA A 183 -0.38 32.87 24.28
N LYS A 184 -0.36 31.90 25.22
CA LYS A 184 -0.42 32.18 26.66
C LYS A 184 0.86 32.86 27.14
N VAL A 185 2.03 32.35 26.77
CA VAL A 185 3.33 32.95 27.13
C VAL A 185 3.46 34.38 26.59
N ALA A 186 2.99 34.62 25.35
CA ALA A 186 3.00 35.96 24.76
C ALA A 186 2.11 36.97 25.51
N SER A 187 1.14 36.51 26.32
CA SER A 187 0.32 37.38 27.17
C SER A 187 1.01 37.82 28.46
N SER A 188 2.03 37.08 28.92
CA SER A 188 2.84 37.39 30.12
C SER A 188 4.35 37.29 29.81
N PRO A 189 4.88 38.12 28.90
CA PRO A 189 6.18 37.89 28.27
C PRO A 189 7.41 38.04 29.18
N ALA A 190 7.25 38.57 30.40
CA ALA A 190 8.34 38.87 31.33
C ALA A 190 8.90 37.63 32.05
N ASP A 191 8.19 36.49 32.06
CA ASP A 191 8.61 35.29 32.77
C ASP A 191 9.44 34.35 31.88
N ALA A 192 10.74 34.24 32.16
CA ALA A 192 11.64 33.34 31.45
C ALA A 192 11.25 31.86 31.62
N ALA A 193 10.66 31.48 32.77
CA ALA A 193 10.23 30.10 33.02
C ALA A 193 9.04 29.71 32.12
N GLU A 194 8.17 30.67 31.78
CA GLU A 194 7.09 30.45 30.83
C GLU A 194 7.62 30.17 29.42
N TRP A 195 8.66 30.86 28.96
CA TRP A 195 9.31 30.57 27.68
C TRP A 195 9.99 29.21 27.66
N GLU A 196 10.61 28.78 28.76
CA GLU A 196 11.21 27.45 28.88
C GLU A 196 10.15 26.33 28.83
N SER A 197 8.92 26.60 29.28
CA SER A 197 7.82 25.64 29.26
C SER A 197 7.39 25.22 27.84
N LEU A 198 7.78 25.97 26.80
CA LEU A 198 7.50 25.66 25.40
C LEU A 198 8.45 24.59 24.82
N VAL A 199 9.63 24.38 25.42
CA VAL A 199 10.65 23.45 24.90
C VAL A 199 10.15 22.00 24.84
N PRO A 200 9.50 21.44 25.88
CA PRO A 200 8.92 20.10 25.84
C PRO A 200 7.83 19.95 24.77
N LEU A 201 6.99 20.97 24.57
CA LEU A 201 5.93 20.97 23.55
C LEU A 201 6.53 20.97 22.14
N ARG A 202 7.58 21.75 21.90
CA ARG A 202 8.32 21.73 20.63
C ARG A 202 8.95 20.36 20.35
N ARG A 203 9.48 19.68 21.38
CA ARG A 203 9.98 18.30 21.23
C ARG A 203 8.85 17.34 20.86
N ARG A 204 7.72 17.40 21.58
CA ARG A 204 6.54 16.58 21.30
C ARG A 204 6.00 16.77 19.88
N ALA A 205 5.99 18.01 19.37
CA ALA A 205 5.60 18.31 17.99
C ALA A 205 6.52 17.65 16.96
N ARG A 206 7.84 17.64 17.20
CA ARG A 206 8.81 16.93 16.35
C ARG A 206 8.65 15.42 16.42
N ASP A 207 8.47 14.86 17.62
CA ASP A 207 8.26 13.42 17.79
C ASP A 207 7.01 12.97 17.03
N ALA A 208 5.92 13.74 17.11
CA ALA A 208 4.69 13.46 16.36
C ALA A 208 4.88 13.58 14.83
N LEU A 209 5.71 14.50 14.35
CA LEU A 209 6.07 14.57 12.93
C LEU A 209 6.86 13.34 12.47
N GLU A 210 7.81 12.85 13.25
CA GLU A 210 8.54 11.61 12.93
C GLU A 210 7.62 10.38 12.94
N ASP A 211 6.69 10.28 13.90
CA ASP A 211 5.66 9.23 13.91
C ASP A 211 4.78 9.29 12.64
N ALA A 212 4.39 10.49 12.21
CA ALA A 212 3.63 10.70 10.98
C ALA A 212 4.45 10.32 9.74
N ARG A 213 5.74 10.65 9.71
CA ARG A 213 6.68 10.28 8.64
C ARG A 213 6.85 8.76 8.55
N GLU A 214 7.02 8.08 9.68
CA GLU A 214 7.11 6.61 9.72
C GLU A 214 5.79 5.99 9.23
N ALA A 215 4.64 6.50 9.67
CA ALA A 215 3.33 6.02 9.21
C ALA A 215 3.14 6.20 7.70
N LEU A 216 3.56 7.35 7.14
CA LEU A 216 3.56 7.61 5.69
C LEU A 216 4.54 6.69 4.95
N ALA A 217 5.75 6.50 5.48
CA ALA A 217 6.76 5.62 4.89
C ALA A 217 6.30 4.17 4.86
N VAL A 218 5.72 3.64 5.95
CA VAL A 218 5.16 2.28 6.00
C VAL A 218 3.97 2.14 5.04
N ALA A 219 3.11 3.15 4.98
CA ALA A 219 1.97 3.15 4.07
C ALA A 219 2.40 3.17 2.59
N ARG A 220 3.51 3.83 2.26
CA ARG A 220 4.11 3.83 0.91
C ARG A 220 4.93 2.56 0.63
N ALA A 221 5.70 2.06 1.60
CA ALA A 221 6.50 0.84 1.44
C ALA A 221 5.63 -0.41 1.19
N GLY A 222 4.44 -0.46 1.81
CA GLY A 222 3.46 -1.53 1.58
C GLY A 222 2.63 -1.37 0.31
N ARG A 223 2.70 -0.24 -0.40
CA ARG A 223 1.83 0.07 -1.55
C ARG A 223 2.68 0.56 -2.72
N HIS A 224 2.87 -0.31 -3.71
CA HIS A 224 3.55 0.03 -4.95
C HIS A 224 2.52 0.70 -5.87
N GLY A 225 2.22 1.98 -5.63
CA GLY A 225 1.21 2.73 -6.37
C GLY A 225 0.76 3.99 -5.62
N GLU A 226 1.01 5.16 -6.21
CA GLU A 226 0.64 6.44 -5.64
C GLU A 226 -0.84 6.74 -5.88
N THR A 227 -1.65 6.68 -4.82
CA THR A 227 -3.02 7.20 -4.84
C THR A 227 -2.99 8.71 -4.58
N GLY A 228 -3.80 9.52 -5.26
CA GLY A 228 -3.89 10.97 -5.03
C GLY A 228 -4.09 11.36 -3.56
N ARG A 229 -4.83 10.55 -2.78
CA ARG A 229 -4.98 10.74 -1.32
C ARG A 229 -3.67 10.60 -0.53
N GLY A 230 -2.80 9.66 -0.92
CA GLY A 230 -1.49 9.47 -0.30
C GLY A 230 -0.56 10.65 -0.58
N LEU A 231 -0.64 11.21 -1.79
CA LEU A 231 0.09 12.41 -2.16
C LEU A 231 -0.38 13.63 -1.36
N GLN A 232 -1.69 13.83 -1.18
CA GLN A 232 -2.22 14.91 -0.36
C GLN A 232 -1.79 14.80 1.12
N LEU A 233 -1.74 13.58 1.69
CA LEU A 233 -1.23 13.38 3.05
C LEU A 233 0.27 13.68 3.16
N LEU A 234 1.06 13.40 2.12
CA LEU A 234 2.47 13.79 2.06
C LEU A 234 2.61 15.32 1.98
N VAL A 235 1.83 15.98 1.12
CA VAL A 235 1.83 17.45 1.01
C VAL A 235 1.50 18.08 2.36
N LEU A 236 0.49 17.57 3.07
CA LEU A 236 0.15 18.04 4.41
C LEU A 236 1.27 17.81 5.43
N TYR A 237 1.99 16.69 5.35
CA TYR A 237 3.16 16.45 6.19
C TYR A 237 4.27 17.50 5.92
N GLU A 238 4.61 17.73 4.65
CA GLU A 238 5.66 18.70 4.25
C GLU A 238 5.29 20.14 4.65
N ILE A 239 4.02 20.52 4.46
CA ILE A 239 3.53 21.84 4.91
C ILE A 239 3.69 21.98 6.42
N LEU A 240 3.35 20.96 7.20
CA LEU A 240 3.47 21.02 8.66
C LEU A 240 4.94 21.07 9.12
N GLU A 241 5.84 20.37 8.42
CA GLU A 241 7.29 20.42 8.71
C GLU A 241 7.85 21.84 8.52
N LEU A 242 7.46 22.50 7.42
CA LEU A 242 7.80 23.91 7.16
C LEU A 242 7.20 24.83 8.23
N LEU A 243 5.91 24.66 8.54
CA LEU A 243 5.18 25.46 9.52
C LEU A 243 5.77 25.35 10.92
N LEU A 244 6.22 24.17 11.36
CA LEU A 244 6.90 24.01 12.64
C LEU A 244 8.24 24.78 12.66
N GLY A 245 8.95 24.83 11.52
CA GLY A 245 10.17 25.61 11.36
C GLY A 245 9.93 27.11 11.50
N ASP A 246 8.95 27.64 10.77
CA ASP A 246 8.59 29.07 10.79
C ASP A 246 7.97 29.49 12.12
N LEU A 247 7.13 28.64 12.74
CA LEU A 247 6.63 28.86 14.09
C LEU A 247 7.77 28.91 15.10
N ALA A 248 8.74 28.00 15.02
CA ALA A 248 9.90 28.03 15.91
C ALA A 248 10.75 29.29 15.73
N ALA A 249 10.95 29.76 14.50
CA ALA A 249 11.64 31.01 14.23
C ALA A 249 10.87 32.22 14.80
N LEU A 250 9.54 32.20 14.70
CA LEU A 250 8.67 33.22 15.27
C LEU A 250 8.79 33.25 16.80
N LEU A 251 8.73 32.09 17.46
CA LEU A 251 8.88 31.99 18.91
C LEU A 251 10.24 32.48 19.39
N GLU A 252 11.31 32.18 18.66
CA GLU A 252 12.65 32.68 18.99
C GLU A 252 12.75 34.19 18.83
N ALA A 253 12.14 34.76 17.78
CA ALA A 253 12.10 36.20 17.57
C ALA A 253 11.30 36.93 18.67
N LEU A 254 10.18 36.35 19.12
CA LEU A 254 9.38 36.89 20.24
C LEU A 254 10.13 36.77 21.57
N ARG A 255 10.76 35.62 21.84
CA ARG A 255 11.60 35.42 23.03
C ARG A 255 12.75 36.42 23.09
N ALA A 256 13.46 36.61 21.98
CA ALA A 256 14.58 37.54 21.91
C ALA A 256 14.15 38.99 22.18
N ARG A 257 12.93 39.39 21.76
CA ARG A 257 12.34 40.70 22.12
C ARG A 257 12.03 40.78 23.61
N ALA A 258 11.42 39.73 24.18
CA ALA A 258 11.09 39.66 25.59
C ALA A 258 12.35 39.77 26.47
N GLU A 259 13.43 39.07 26.13
CA GLU A 259 14.72 39.14 26.85
C GLU A 259 15.35 40.54 26.77
N ARG A 260 15.19 41.23 25.63
CA ARG A 260 15.62 42.64 25.46
C ARG A 260 14.65 43.65 26.08
N HIS A 261 13.57 43.20 26.73
CA HIS A 261 12.52 44.06 27.29
C HIS A 261 11.87 44.97 26.23
N GLU A 262 11.86 44.55 24.97
CA GLU A 262 11.17 45.21 23.87
C GLU A 262 9.68 44.81 23.88
N PRO A 263 8.75 45.72 23.58
CA PRO A 263 7.34 45.38 23.47
C PRO A 263 7.13 44.35 22.36
N LEU A 264 6.37 43.29 22.66
CA LEU A 264 5.94 42.33 21.64
C LEU A 264 5.03 43.02 20.61
N PRO A 265 4.98 42.51 19.36
CA PRO A 265 4.05 43.02 18.36
C PRO A 265 2.61 43.01 18.89
N PRO A 266 1.83 44.08 18.67
CA PRO A 266 0.43 44.10 19.07
C PRO A 266 -0.28 42.93 18.39
N ARG A 267 -1.14 42.23 19.16
CA ARG A 267 -1.91 41.05 18.71
C ARG A 267 -1.10 39.78 18.43
N ALA A 268 0.19 39.69 18.81
CA ALA A 268 0.96 38.46 18.64
C ALA A 268 0.32 37.23 19.30
N GLY A 269 -0.23 37.40 20.52
CA GLY A 269 -0.96 36.34 21.21
C GLY A 269 -2.28 35.94 20.51
N GLU A 270 -3.02 36.92 19.97
CA GLU A 270 -4.24 36.67 19.18
C GLU A 270 -3.90 35.88 17.91
N ALA A 271 -2.85 36.28 17.20
CA ALA A 271 -2.39 35.59 15.98
C ALA A 271 -1.94 34.15 16.26
N LEU A 272 -1.18 33.90 17.35
CA LEU A 272 -0.79 32.55 17.76
C LEU A 272 -2.01 31.68 18.14
N MET A 273 -3.03 32.27 18.75
CA MET A 273 -4.29 31.57 19.05
C MET A 273 -5.08 31.23 17.78
N GLU A 274 -5.13 32.13 16.80
CA GLU A 274 -5.74 31.87 15.49
C GLU A 274 -5.00 30.76 14.73
N ILE A 275 -3.66 30.74 14.78
CA ILE A 275 -2.84 29.65 14.25
C ILE A 275 -3.23 28.32 14.92
N SER A 276 -3.30 28.26 16.26
CA SER A 276 -3.69 27.04 16.98
C SER A 276 -5.04 26.49 16.51
N ARG A 277 -6.07 27.36 16.46
CA ARG A 277 -7.42 26.98 16.05
C ARG A 277 -7.46 26.45 14.62
N ALA A 278 -6.68 27.04 13.72
CA ALA A 278 -6.60 26.57 12.34
C ALA A 278 -5.93 25.19 12.24
N LEU A 279 -4.85 24.96 13.00
CA LEU A 279 -4.16 23.68 13.06
C LEU A 279 -5.05 22.56 13.65
N GLU A 280 -5.78 22.88 14.72
CA GLU A 280 -6.78 21.98 15.32
C GLU A 280 -7.90 21.63 14.33
N ALA A 281 -8.47 22.62 13.64
CA ALA A 281 -9.50 22.39 12.63
C ALA A 281 -9.01 21.50 11.47
N ILE A 282 -7.77 21.71 11.02
CA ILE A 282 -7.12 20.85 10.01
C ILE A 282 -7.00 19.42 10.54
N ALA A 283 -6.53 19.24 11.78
CA ALA A 283 -6.39 17.92 12.38
C ALA A 283 -7.74 17.19 12.52
N GLU A 284 -8.79 17.88 12.96
CA GLU A 284 -10.15 17.33 13.04
C GLU A 284 -10.66 16.90 11.67
N ALA A 285 -10.50 17.75 10.65
CA ALA A 285 -10.91 17.43 9.28
C ALA A 285 -10.11 16.29 8.65
N LEU A 286 -8.90 16.02 9.15
CA LEU A 286 -8.12 14.85 8.74
C LEU A 286 -8.66 13.55 9.32
N VAL A 287 -9.39 13.56 10.43
CA VAL A 287 -9.96 12.34 11.04
C VAL A 287 -11.44 12.19 10.69
N ASP A 288 -12.22 13.27 10.79
CA ASP A 288 -13.65 13.32 10.53
C ASP A 288 -13.96 13.92 9.15
N GLU A 289 -14.56 13.13 8.26
CA GLU A 289 -14.94 13.56 6.91
C GLU A 289 -16.17 14.48 6.90
N GLY A 290 -16.90 14.60 8.02
CA GLY A 290 -18.15 15.35 8.13
C GLY A 290 -18.02 16.80 8.61
N SER A 291 -16.83 17.29 8.99
CA SER A 291 -16.68 18.63 9.58
C SER A 291 -16.86 19.77 8.56
N ASP A 292 -17.62 20.80 8.94
CA ASP A 292 -18.02 21.97 8.14
C ASP A 292 -16.82 22.78 7.59
N ALA A 293 -17.12 23.77 6.74
CA ALA A 293 -16.17 24.55 5.96
C ALA A 293 -14.94 25.05 6.77
N LEU A 294 -13.76 24.49 6.47
CA LEU A 294 -12.46 25.01 6.90
C LEU A 294 -12.25 26.41 6.29
N VAL A 295 -12.18 27.43 7.14
CA VAL A 295 -11.84 28.79 6.73
C VAL A 295 -10.40 29.08 7.16
N ALA A 296 -9.54 29.45 6.21
CA ALA A 296 -8.18 29.86 6.51
C ALA A 296 -8.20 31.15 7.38
N PRO A 297 -7.40 31.22 8.45
CA PRO A 297 -7.29 32.43 9.27
C PRO A 297 -6.70 33.58 8.45
N ARG A 298 -7.05 34.83 8.80
CA ARG A 298 -6.43 36.03 8.24
C ARG A 298 -5.59 36.69 9.34
N LEU A 299 -4.27 36.57 9.23
CA LEU A 299 -3.36 37.12 10.23
C LEU A 299 -3.03 38.58 9.84
N GLU A 300 -3.73 39.56 10.43
CA GLU A 300 -3.39 40.98 10.27
C GLU A 300 -2.08 41.30 11.01
N ALA A 301 -0.93 41.12 10.36
CA ALA A 301 0.37 41.47 10.93
C ALA A 301 0.76 42.92 10.58
N SER A 302 0.77 43.81 11.57
CA SER A 302 1.10 45.24 11.36
C SER A 302 2.58 45.61 11.63
N SER A 303 3.47 44.67 12.00
CA SER A 303 4.88 44.95 12.30
C SER A 303 5.78 43.71 12.27
N ASP A 304 7.10 43.89 12.15
CA ASP A 304 8.15 42.85 12.27
C ASP A 304 7.94 41.97 13.52
N PRO A 305 7.78 40.63 13.41
CA PRO A 305 8.13 39.74 12.30
C PRO A 305 6.94 39.37 11.40
N ALA A 306 6.33 40.38 10.75
CA ALA A 306 5.23 40.20 9.79
C ALA A 306 5.50 39.18 8.68
N VAL A 307 6.76 38.98 8.29
CA VAL A 307 7.15 37.98 7.27
C VAL A 307 6.91 36.55 7.74
N LEU A 308 7.15 36.24 9.03
CA LEU A 308 6.92 34.89 9.55
C LEU A 308 5.43 34.60 9.70
N PHE A 309 4.65 35.59 10.17
CA PHE A 309 3.19 35.46 10.22
C PHE A 309 2.58 35.24 8.83
N SER A 310 3.04 35.96 7.80
CA SER A 310 2.50 35.81 6.44
C SER A 310 2.88 34.47 5.79
N ARG A 311 4.06 33.92 6.09
CA ARG A 311 4.44 32.56 5.67
C ARG A 311 3.57 31.50 6.32
N ILE A 312 3.40 31.55 7.64
CA ILE A 312 2.53 30.62 8.37
C ILE A 312 1.09 30.72 7.85
N GLU A 313 0.58 31.92 7.57
CA GLU A 313 -0.75 32.09 6.96
C GLU A 313 -0.86 31.40 5.59
N SER A 314 0.16 31.57 4.73
CA SER A 314 0.21 30.95 3.41
C SER A 314 0.26 29.42 3.50
N GLU A 315 1.03 28.88 4.44
CA GLU A 315 1.14 27.44 4.70
C GLU A 315 -0.19 26.86 5.18
N ILE A 316 -0.86 27.52 6.14
CA ILE A 316 -2.19 27.11 6.62
C ILE A 316 -3.20 27.14 5.48
N ARG A 317 -3.18 28.18 4.64
CA ARG A 317 -4.07 28.27 3.47
C ARG A 317 -3.86 27.11 2.50
N GLN A 318 -2.60 26.79 2.18
CA GLN A 318 -2.26 25.67 1.31
C GLN A 318 -2.65 24.31 1.93
N ALA A 319 -2.55 24.18 3.26
CA ALA A 319 -3.00 23.00 3.98
C ALA A 319 -4.52 22.83 3.88
N VAL A 320 -5.29 23.91 4.05
CA VAL A 320 -6.76 23.89 3.90
C VAL A 320 -7.16 23.43 2.49
N GLU A 321 -6.50 23.93 1.44
CA GLU A 321 -6.73 23.48 0.06
C GLU A 321 -6.41 21.99 -0.12
N SER A 322 -5.32 21.51 0.49
CA SER A 322 -4.90 20.10 0.43
C SER A 322 -5.88 19.18 1.18
N VAL A 323 -6.45 19.62 2.31
CA VAL A 323 -7.51 18.90 3.03
C VAL A 323 -8.79 18.82 2.17
N GLN A 324 -9.17 19.90 1.50
CA GLN A 324 -10.31 19.89 0.58
C GLN A 324 -10.09 18.95 -0.61
N ALA A 325 -8.88 18.92 -1.16
CA ALA A 325 -8.48 17.97 -2.20
C ALA A 325 -8.51 16.51 -1.70
N LEU A 326 -8.16 16.27 -0.43
CA LEU A 326 -8.26 14.94 0.17
C LEU A 326 -9.71 14.46 0.22
N ARG A 327 -10.67 15.35 0.52
CA ARG A 327 -12.12 15.07 0.54
C ARG A 327 -12.67 14.70 -0.84
N SER A 328 -12.18 15.33 -1.91
CA SER A 328 -12.59 15.02 -3.30
C SER A 328 -11.96 13.76 -3.90
N GLY A 329 -11.18 12.99 -3.11
CA GLY A 329 -10.51 11.78 -3.61
C GLY A 329 -9.06 11.98 -4.03
N GLY A 330 -8.48 13.15 -3.76
CA GLY A 330 -7.13 13.53 -4.16
C GLY A 330 -7.06 14.37 -5.45
N THR A 331 -8.21 14.75 -6.01
CA THR A 331 -8.30 15.68 -7.16
C THR A 331 -8.31 17.11 -6.63
N GLY A 332 -7.12 17.68 -6.43
CA GLY A 332 -6.91 19.07 -6.07
C GLY A 332 -5.92 19.75 -6.99
N PRO A 333 -5.81 21.09 -6.95
CA PRO A 333 -4.78 21.80 -7.69
C PRO A 333 -3.40 21.25 -7.28
N SER A 334 -2.60 20.87 -8.27
CA SER A 334 -1.20 20.50 -8.03
C SER A 334 -0.47 21.68 -7.40
N PRO A 335 0.38 21.45 -6.37
CA PRO A 335 1.20 22.51 -5.79
C PRO A 335 1.96 23.28 -6.87
N SER A 336 2.08 24.61 -6.74
CA SER A 336 2.85 25.41 -7.69
C SER A 336 4.29 24.89 -7.78
N GLY A 337 4.71 24.45 -8.96
CA GLY A 337 6.04 23.85 -9.19
C GLY A 337 6.09 22.32 -9.11
N ALA A 338 4.97 21.64 -8.81
CA ALA A 338 4.88 20.19 -8.95
C ALA A 338 5.13 19.81 -10.42
N LEU A 339 6.14 19.00 -10.67
CA LEU A 339 6.33 18.39 -11.98
C LEU A 339 5.09 17.56 -12.29
N ALA A 340 4.47 17.80 -13.45
CA ALA A 340 3.38 16.97 -13.92
C ALA A 340 3.89 15.52 -13.97
N PHE A 341 3.30 14.65 -13.16
CA PHE A 341 3.47 13.22 -13.36
C PHE A 341 2.92 12.92 -14.75
N PRO A 342 3.63 12.13 -15.59
CA PRO A 342 3.10 11.78 -16.90
C PRO A 342 1.75 11.10 -16.73
N GLU A 343 0.66 11.81 -17.04
CA GLU A 343 -0.73 11.34 -16.87
C GLU A 343 -1.10 10.23 -17.86
N GLY A 344 -0.25 9.99 -18.86
CA GLY A 344 -0.38 8.85 -19.76
C GLY A 344 0.23 7.60 -19.13
N ALA A 345 -0.61 6.60 -18.84
CA ALA A 345 -0.11 5.24 -18.73
C ALA A 345 0.73 4.96 -20.00
N PRO A 346 2.00 4.55 -19.87
CA PRO A 346 2.84 4.30 -21.03
C PRO A 346 2.08 3.38 -21.99
N SER A 347 2.00 3.76 -23.25
CA SER A 347 1.14 3.03 -24.17
C SER A 347 1.73 1.63 -24.37
N LEU A 348 0.88 0.62 -24.60
CA LEU A 348 1.36 -0.72 -24.97
C LEU A 348 2.30 -0.65 -26.18
N ARG A 349 2.14 0.34 -27.08
CA ARG A 349 3.04 0.57 -28.21
C ARG A 349 4.45 0.96 -27.77
N ASP A 350 4.59 1.78 -26.72
CA ASP A 350 5.90 2.15 -26.15
C ASP A 350 6.56 0.95 -25.45
N ALA A 351 5.75 0.07 -24.85
CA ALA A 351 6.23 -1.18 -24.28
C ALA A 351 6.81 -2.13 -25.33
N PHE A 352 6.33 -2.11 -26.57
CA PHE A 352 6.88 -2.90 -27.68
C PHE A 352 8.11 -2.26 -28.36
N ALA A 353 8.52 -1.05 -27.97
CA ALA A 353 9.74 -0.46 -28.51
C ALA A 353 10.97 -1.32 -28.16
N LYS A 354 11.88 -1.56 -29.13
CA LYS A 354 13.07 -2.44 -29.00
C LYS A 354 14.00 -2.10 -27.82
N ALA A 355 13.88 -0.90 -27.24
CA ALA A 355 14.67 -0.44 -26.10
C ALA A 355 13.97 -0.58 -24.74
N SER A 356 12.71 -1.04 -24.68
CA SER A 356 11.95 -1.05 -23.44
C SER A 356 12.48 -2.10 -22.44
N THR A 357 12.58 -1.69 -21.18
CA THR A 357 12.94 -2.59 -20.06
C THR A 357 11.85 -3.63 -19.81
N GLU A 358 10.58 -3.25 -20.04
CA GLU A 358 9.41 -4.11 -19.85
C GLU A 358 9.38 -5.28 -20.83
N LEU A 359 9.65 -5.05 -22.13
CA LEU A 359 9.69 -6.15 -23.11
C LEU A 359 10.83 -7.13 -22.84
N ARG A 360 12.02 -6.62 -22.45
CA ARG A 360 13.14 -7.49 -22.08
C ARG A 360 12.81 -8.36 -20.88
N HIS A 361 12.16 -7.78 -19.87
CA HIS A 361 11.74 -8.54 -18.71
C HIS A 361 10.64 -9.55 -19.07
N ALA A 362 9.61 -9.15 -19.83
CA ALA A 362 8.56 -10.05 -20.28
C ALA A 362 9.11 -11.24 -21.08
N LEU A 363 10.02 -10.97 -22.02
CA LEU A 363 10.68 -12.00 -22.81
C LEU A 363 11.52 -12.93 -21.92
N ARG A 364 12.24 -12.37 -20.94
CA ARG A 364 12.99 -13.17 -19.96
C ARG A 364 12.07 -14.05 -19.12
N VAL A 365 10.95 -13.53 -18.63
CA VAL A 365 9.96 -14.31 -17.86
C VAL A 365 9.41 -15.45 -18.71
N ALA A 366 8.99 -15.17 -19.94
CA ALA A 366 8.43 -16.16 -20.84
C ALA A 366 9.44 -17.25 -21.21
N LEU A 367 10.68 -16.88 -21.59
CA LEU A 367 11.74 -17.83 -21.95
C LEU A 367 12.17 -18.70 -20.77
N VAL A 368 12.37 -18.10 -19.58
CA VAL A 368 12.85 -18.85 -18.41
C VAL A 368 11.74 -19.75 -17.86
N ALA A 369 10.48 -19.30 -17.86
CA ALA A 369 9.35 -20.13 -17.45
C ALA A 369 9.14 -21.33 -18.38
N THR A 370 9.18 -21.14 -19.70
CA THR A 370 9.04 -22.26 -20.64
C THR A 370 10.22 -23.21 -20.61
N LEU A 371 11.46 -22.69 -20.48
CA LEU A 371 12.64 -23.53 -20.31
C LEU A 371 12.56 -24.36 -19.02
N ALA A 372 12.10 -23.74 -17.92
CA ALA A 372 11.92 -24.43 -16.64
C ALA A 372 10.86 -25.54 -16.76
N GLN A 373 9.74 -25.28 -17.43
CA GLN A 373 8.71 -26.28 -17.68
C GLN A 373 9.23 -27.42 -18.56
N PHE A 374 9.95 -27.10 -19.64
CA PHE A 374 10.58 -28.09 -20.51
C PHE A 374 11.57 -28.98 -19.75
N LEU A 375 12.45 -28.39 -18.93
CA LEU A 375 13.39 -29.13 -18.09
C LEU A 375 12.67 -29.99 -17.05
N ALA A 376 11.66 -29.45 -16.35
CA ALA A 376 10.94 -30.17 -15.31
C ALA A 376 10.15 -31.37 -15.86
N THR A 377 9.57 -31.22 -17.05
CA THR A 377 8.89 -32.31 -17.77
C THR A 377 9.88 -33.34 -18.32
N ALA A 378 11.01 -32.91 -18.88
CA ALA A 378 12.08 -33.80 -19.34
C ALA A 378 12.69 -34.65 -18.20
N LEU A 379 12.85 -34.05 -17.02
CA LEU A 379 13.33 -34.73 -15.80
C LEU A 379 12.24 -35.57 -15.10
N ARG A 380 11.01 -35.58 -15.61
CA ARG A 380 9.85 -36.31 -15.05
C ARG A 380 9.62 -36.03 -13.57
N LEU A 381 9.81 -34.77 -13.14
CA LEU A 381 9.59 -34.38 -11.75
C LEU A 381 8.12 -34.51 -11.36
N GLU A 382 7.86 -35.08 -10.19
CA GLU A 382 6.52 -35.07 -9.61
C GLU A 382 6.09 -33.62 -9.36
N ARG A 383 4.88 -33.27 -9.83
CA ARG A 383 4.31 -31.91 -9.71
C ARG A 383 5.22 -30.81 -10.29
N SER A 384 5.74 -31.05 -11.50
CA SER A 384 6.61 -30.14 -12.28
C SER A 384 6.15 -28.68 -12.31
N TYR A 385 4.84 -28.41 -12.28
CA TYR A 385 4.26 -27.06 -12.29
C TYR A 385 4.78 -26.17 -11.15
N TRP A 386 5.15 -26.72 -9.99
CA TRP A 386 5.71 -25.93 -8.88
C TRP A 386 7.08 -25.33 -9.18
N VAL A 387 7.86 -25.96 -10.07
CA VAL A 387 9.14 -25.42 -10.54
C VAL A 387 8.86 -24.14 -11.33
N THR A 388 7.92 -24.21 -12.28
CA THR A 388 7.51 -23.09 -13.13
C THR A 388 6.90 -21.95 -12.31
N VAL A 389 6.00 -22.25 -11.37
CA VAL A 389 5.45 -21.26 -10.42
C VAL A 389 6.57 -20.60 -9.61
N THR A 390 7.54 -21.37 -9.12
CA THR A 390 8.65 -20.81 -8.33
C THR A 390 9.52 -19.88 -9.16
N VAL A 391 9.83 -20.25 -10.41
CA VAL A 391 10.56 -19.41 -11.35
C VAL A 391 9.84 -18.08 -11.58
N VAL A 392 8.53 -18.12 -11.86
CA VAL A 392 7.72 -16.92 -12.08
C VAL A 392 7.70 -16.01 -10.85
N LEU A 393 7.56 -16.57 -9.64
CA LEU A 393 7.50 -15.80 -8.40
C LEU A 393 8.86 -15.20 -7.97
N VAL A 394 9.96 -15.87 -8.30
CA VAL A 394 11.32 -15.46 -7.91
C VAL A 394 11.92 -14.46 -8.90
N LEU A 395 11.59 -14.57 -10.18
CA LEU A 395 12.18 -13.74 -11.22
C LEU A 395 11.79 -12.28 -11.03
N GLN A 396 12.78 -11.41 -10.86
CA GLN A 396 12.59 -9.97 -10.70
C GLN A 396 13.17 -9.23 -11.93
N PRO A 397 12.71 -7.99 -12.20
CA PRO A 397 13.29 -7.15 -13.25
C PRO A 397 14.81 -7.00 -13.10
N HIS A 398 15.28 -6.90 -11.86
CA HIS A 398 16.69 -6.72 -11.51
C HIS A 398 17.35 -8.03 -11.04
N ALA A 399 18.60 -8.27 -11.44
CA ALA A 399 19.33 -9.50 -11.13
C ALA A 399 19.56 -9.70 -9.62
N ILE A 400 19.99 -8.67 -8.90
CA ILE A 400 20.23 -8.74 -7.43
C ILE A 400 18.94 -9.07 -6.68
N ALA A 401 17.83 -8.45 -7.07
CA ALA A 401 16.52 -8.73 -6.48
C ALA A 401 16.06 -10.18 -6.72
N THR A 402 16.40 -10.74 -7.89
CA THR A 402 16.11 -12.15 -8.22
C THR A 402 16.86 -13.09 -7.28
N VAL A 403 18.16 -12.88 -7.08
CA VAL A 403 18.99 -13.74 -6.20
C VAL A 403 18.48 -13.69 -4.75
N ARG A 404 18.15 -12.50 -4.24
CA ARG A 404 17.59 -12.35 -2.90
C ARG A 404 16.27 -13.11 -2.75
N ARG A 405 15.33 -12.95 -3.71
CA ARG A 405 14.06 -13.70 -3.68
C ARG A 405 14.27 -15.20 -3.81
N ALA A 406 15.25 -15.64 -4.60
CA ALA A 406 15.57 -17.07 -4.75
C ALA A 406 16.02 -17.66 -3.41
N LEU A 407 16.93 -16.99 -2.71
CA LEU A 407 17.40 -17.41 -1.38
C LEU A 407 16.28 -17.41 -0.35
N GLN A 408 15.46 -16.34 -0.30
CA GLN A 408 14.31 -16.26 0.59
C GLN A 408 13.29 -17.36 0.31
N ARG A 409 13.03 -17.67 -0.97
CA ARG A 409 12.10 -18.72 -1.37
C ARG A 409 12.64 -20.10 -1.02
N ALA A 410 13.91 -20.37 -1.29
CA ALA A 410 14.54 -21.64 -0.93
C ALA A 410 14.52 -21.86 0.59
N GLY A 411 14.99 -20.88 1.36
CA GLY A 411 14.97 -20.93 2.83
C GLY A 411 13.55 -21.07 3.38
N GLY A 412 12.59 -20.28 2.88
CA GLY A 412 11.19 -20.34 3.29
C GLY A 412 10.51 -21.67 2.95
N THR A 413 10.86 -22.29 1.82
CA THR A 413 10.31 -23.61 1.45
C THR A 413 10.86 -24.72 2.34
N VAL A 414 12.17 -24.67 2.68
CA VAL A 414 12.79 -25.63 3.60
C VAL A 414 12.19 -25.50 5.00
N ILE A 415 12.15 -24.28 5.55
CA ILE A 415 11.61 -24.02 6.90
C ILE A 415 10.12 -24.36 6.94
N GLY A 416 9.35 -23.90 5.95
CA GLY A 416 7.92 -24.18 5.86
C GLY A 416 7.61 -25.67 5.72
N GLY A 417 8.41 -26.42 4.94
CA GLY A 417 8.29 -27.87 4.81
C GLY A 417 8.57 -28.61 6.12
N LEU A 418 9.60 -28.18 6.87
CA LEU A 418 9.92 -28.75 8.19
C LEU A 418 8.78 -28.50 9.19
N ILE A 419 8.24 -27.28 9.23
CA ILE A 419 7.11 -26.93 10.11
C ILE A 419 5.85 -27.73 9.72
N ALA A 420 5.53 -27.81 8.42
CA ALA A 420 4.39 -28.57 7.93
C ALA A 420 4.50 -30.06 8.28
N ALA A 421 5.71 -30.65 8.15
CA ALA A 421 5.96 -32.04 8.53
C ALA A 421 5.79 -32.26 10.05
N LEU A 422 6.24 -31.30 10.87
CA LEU A 422 6.07 -31.36 12.33
C LEU A 422 4.59 -31.29 12.73
N ILE A 423 3.81 -30.42 12.12
CA ILE A 423 2.37 -30.28 12.36
C ILE A 423 1.63 -31.56 11.94
N ALA A 424 1.90 -32.05 10.72
CA ALA A 424 1.26 -33.25 10.17
C ALA A 424 1.53 -34.51 11.01
N ARG A 425 2.66 -34.56 11.74
CA ARG A 425 2.95 -35.65 12.69
C ARG A 425 1.99 -35.68 13.88
N HIS A 426 1.54 -34.51 14.36
CA HIS A 426 0.76 -34.40 15.59
C HIS A 426 -0.75 -34.24 15.33
N VAL A 427 -1.14 -33.69 14.18
CA VAL A 427 -2.53 -33.45 13.81
C VAL A 427 -2.95 -34.41 12.70
N ARG A 428 -3.85 -35.35 13.02
CA ARG A 428 -4.35 -36.35 12.05
C ARG A 428 -5.75 -36.04 11.52
N GLU A 429 -6.49 -35.15 12.19
CA GLU A 429 -7.81 -34.74 11.71
C GLU A 429 -7.69 -33.73 10.56
N PRO A 430 -8.31 -33.98 9.39
CA PRO A 430 -8.15 -33.13 8.20
C PRO A 430 -8.60 -31.68 8.42
N LEU A 431 -9.64 -31.48 9.21
CA LEU A 431 -10.18 -30.15 9.52
C LEU A 431 -9.25 -29.36 10.45
N VAL A 432 -8.73 -30.01 11.49
CA VAL A 432 -7.79 -29.40 12.43
C VAL A 432 -6.47 -29.09 11.71
N LEU A 433 -6.04 -29.96 10.79
CA LEU A 433 -4.85 -29.72 9.97
C LEU A 433 -5.03 -28.50 9.07
N GLY A 434 -6.19 -28.36 8.42
CA GLY A 434 -6.53 -27.19 7.62
C GLY A 434 -6.54 -25.88 8.42
N ALA A 435 -7.15 -25.89 9.61
CA ALA A 435 -7.23 -24.73 10.50
C ALA A 435 -5.89 -24.33 11.16
N VAL A 436 -4.92 -25.26 11.25
CA VAL A 436 -3.59 -24.97 11.81
C VAL A 436 -2.61 -24.49 10.74
N LEU A 437 -2.83 -24.87 9.47
CA LEU A 437 -1.94 -24.49 8.35
C LEU A 437 -2.26 -23.11 7.76
N PHE A 438 -3.50 -22.63 7.90
CA PHE A 438 -3.99 -21.33 7.40
C PHE A 438 -4.46 -20.47 8.57
#